data_AF-A0A3B0UTR5-F1
#
_entry.id   AF-A0A3B0UTR5-F1
#
_cell.length_a   1.000
_cell.length_b   1.000
_cell.length_c   1.000
_cell.angle_alpha   90.00
_cell.angle_beta   90.00
_cell.angle_gamma   90.00
#
_symmetry.space_group_name_H-M   'P 1'
#
loop_
_entity.id
_entity.type
_entity.pdbx_description
1 polymer ?
#
loop_
_entity_poly.entity_id
_entity_poly.type
_entity_poly.pdbx_seq_one_letter_code
_entity_poly.pdbx_strand_id
1 'polypeptide(L)'
;METKCNNVKGKSKYIDISCEFVDQIKCAIELKFKTARQGAQDHGRIDAYIDIEALEIVTKGQFDLGKFYMITDSTPYINQSIKGVGTVFATHNGFVTEKGKEFWFDSKGREDVRINLRDSYQFEWEKINDWYFLDLTINKETPRIYSFDEVRKTHKQAYEPWTTETDEKLEMLFCEGKTVKELSEIFSRNDGAIRSRIKKLELKEKYSS
;
A
#
# COMPACT_ATOMS: atom_id res chain seq x y z
N MET A 1 3.18 -6.91 -12.19
CA MET A 1 3.08 -6.51 -13.60
C MET A 1 3.08 -4.99 -13.61
N GLU A 2 3.88 -4.36 -14.46
CA GLU A 2 3.99 -2.90 -14.54
C GLU A 2 2.75 -2.30 -15.23
N THR A 3 2.34 -1.11 -14.82
CA THR A 3 1.22 -0.38 -15.45
C THR A 3 1.65 1.00 -15.94
N LYS A 4 1.28 1.33 -17.18
CA LYS A 4 1.49 2.67 -17.76
C LYS A 4 0.40 3.64 -17.32
N CYS A 5 0.77 4.70 -16.61
CA CYS A 5 -0.09 5.82 -16.24
C CYS A 5 0.20 7.02 -17.15
N ASN A 6 -0.81 7.45 -17.91
CA ASN A 6 -0.70 8.60 -18.80
C ASN A 6 -0.90 9.92 -18.05
N ASN A 7 -0.20 10.96 -18.50
CA ASN A 7 -0.35 12.35 -18.04
C ASN A 7 -0.01 12.62 -16.56
N VAL A 8 0.88 11.82 -15.95
CA VAL A 8 1.48 12.17 -14.65
C VAL A 8 2.42 13.36 -14.88
N LYS A 9 2.02 14.55 -14.40
CA LYS A 9 2.69 15.85 -14.67
C LYS A 9 2.99 16.08 -16.17
N GLY A 10 2.04 15.72 -17.05
CA GLY A 10 2.19 15.91 -18.49
C GLY A 10 3.16 14.94 -19.17
N LYS A 11 3.59 13.87 -18.49
CA LYS A 11 4.41 12.78 -19.06
C LYS A 11 3.76 11.42 -18.82
N SER A 12 4.19 10.41 -19.59
CA SER A 12 3.86 9.00 -19.31
C SER A 12 4.78 8.48 -18.20
N LYS A 13 4.23 7.75 -17.22
CA LYS A 13 4.99 7.06 -16.17
C LYS A 13 4.60 5.57 -16.11
N TYR A 14 5.56 4.70 -15.82
CA TYR A 14 5.33 3.29 -15.56
C TYR A 14 5.51 3.03 -14.06
N ILE A 15 4.55 2.36 -13.44
CA ILE A 15 4.58 1.94 -12.03
C ILE A 15 5.17 0.53 -11.95
N ASP A 16 6.15 0.31 -11.08
CA ASP A 16 6.92 -0.94 -10.99
C ASP A 16 6.02 -2.16 -10.74
N ILE A 17 5.10 -2.05 -9.78
CA ILE A 17 4.11 -3.11 -9.51
C ILE A 17 2.75 -2.47 -9.30
N SER A 18 1.79 -2.89 -10.12
CA SER A 18 0.37 -2.71 -9.81
C SER A 18 -0.27 -4.06 -9.49
N CYS A 19 -1.16 -4.08 -8.50
CA CYS A 19 -2.01 -5.22 -8.22
C CYS A 19 -3.44 -4.79 -7.89
N GLU A 20 -4.38 -5.68 -8.15
CA GLU A 20 -5.77 -5.56 -7.75
C GLU A 20 -6.10 -6.76 -6.86
N PHE A 21 -6.55 -6.50 -5.64
CA PHE A 21 -6.94 -7.56 -4.69
C PHE A 21 -8.42 -7.92 -4.86
N VAL A 22 -8.82 -9.09 -4.35
CA VAL A 22 -10.23 -9.43 -4.17
C VAL A 22 -10.87 -8.29 -3.37
N ASP A 23 -11.98 -7.74 -3.87
CA ASP A 23 -12.64 -6.48 -3.46
C ASP A 23 -12.28 -5.21 -4.27
N GLN A 24 -11.63 -5.35 -5.44
CA GLN A 24 -11.33 -4.26 -6.41
C GLN A 24 -10.39 -3.17 -5.90
N ILE A 25 -9.67 -3.40 -4.80
CA ILE A 25 -8.67 -2.45 -4.28
C ILE A 25 -7.46 -2.47 -5.21
N LYS A 26 -7.15 -1.32 -5.81
CA LYS A 26 -5.98 -1.15 -6.68
C LYS A 26 -4.80 -0.57 -5.90
N CYS A 27 -3.68 -1.27 -5.91
CA CYS A 27 -2.45 -0.81 -5.27
C CYS A 27 -1.38 -0.50 -6.32
N ALA A 28 -0.77 0.68 -6.22
CA ALA A 28 0.43 1.08 -6.96
C ALA A 28 1.65 0.99 -6.05
N ILE A 29 2.73 0.39 -6.54
CA ILE A 29 3.95 0.21 -5.78
C ILE A 29 5.14 0.68 -6.61
N GLU A 30 5.97 1.51 -5.99
CA GLU A 30 7.27 1.94 -6.50
C GLU A 30 8.38 1.36 -5.62
N LEU A 31 9.46 0.94 -6.27
CA LEU A 31 10.59 0.26 -5.66
C LEU A 31 11.89 0.99 -5.98
N LYS A 32 12.74 1.13 -4.96
CA LYS A 32 14.10 1.63 -5.12
C LYS A 32 15.09 0.72 -4.42
N PHE A 33 15.97 0.11 -5.20
CA PHE A 33 17.12 -0.61 -4.68
C PHE A 33 18.39 0.18 -4.99
N LYS A 34 19.10 0.62 -3.96
CA LYS A 34 20.33 1.43 -4.10
C LYS A 34 21.46 0.79 -3.32
N THR A 35 22.66 0.77 -3.89
CA THR A 35 23.85 0.27 -3.17
C THR A 35 24.91 1.35 -3.03
N ALA A 36 25.73 1.25 -2.00
CA ALA A 36 26.84 2.17 -1.72
C ALA A 36 27.83 2.25 -2.89
N ARG A 37 27.94 1.17 -3.67
CA ARG A 37 28.84 1.06 -4.84
C ARG A 37 28.38 1.88 -6.06
N GLN A 38 27.09 2.21 -6.17
CA GLN A 38 26.53 2.87 -7.37
C GLN A 38 26.92 4.36 -7.51
N GLY A 39 27.35 5.03 -6.44
CA GLY A 39 27.97 6.37 -6.52
C GLY A 39 27.09 7.49 -7.11
N ALA A 40 25.78 7.49 -6.81
CA ALA A 40 24.83 8.52 -7.30
C ALA A 40 23.71 8.82 -6.29
N GLN A 41 24.08 9.02 -5.02
CA GLN A 41 23.11 9.14 -3.93
C GLN A 41 22.17 10.33 -4.10
N ASP A 42 22.67 11.46 -4.61
CA ASP A 42 21.90 12.67 -4.84
C ASP A 42 20.78 12.47 -5.87
N HIS A 43 21.08 11.87 -7.01
CA HIS A 43 20.04 11.50 -7.99
C HIS A 43 19.05 10.50 -7.38
N GLY A 44 19.55 9.52 -6.61
CA GLY A 44 18.67 8.58 -5.93
C GLY A 44 17.71 9.22 -4.93
N ARG A 45 18.10 10.30 -4.25
CA ARG A 45 17.21 11.06 -3.34
C ARG A 45 16.13 11.80 -4.13
N ILE A 46 16.52 12.49 -5.21
CA ILE A 46 15.57 13.20 -6.08
C ILE A 46 14.58 12.20 -6.69
N ASP A 47 15.08 11.09 -7.24
CA ASP A 47 14.26 10.05 -7.86
C ASP A 47 13.27 9.43 -6.85
N ALA A 48 13.67 9.20 -5.59
CA ALA A 48 12.76 8.72 -4.55
C ALA A 48 11.58 9.68 -4.34
N TYR A 49 11.83 11.00 -4.27
CA TYR A 49 10.77 11.99 -4.15
C TYR A 49 9.88 12.06 -5.40
N ILE A 50 10.45 11.88 -6.61
CA ILE A 50 9.65 11.83 -7.86
C ILE A 50 8.65 10.67 -7.77
N ASP A 51 9.07 9.54 -7.23
CA ASP A 51 8.22 8.36 -7.13
C ASP A 51 7.16 8.48 -6.05
N ILE A 52 7.49 9.06 -4.91
CA ILE A 52 6.51 9.37 -3.85
C ILE A 52 5.42 10.31 -4.40
N GLU A 53 5.81 11.38 -5.09
CA GLU A 53 4.85 12.32 -5.68
C GLU A 53 4.01 11.67 -6.79
N ALA A 54 4.62 10.82 -7.62
CA ALA A 54 3.88 10.05 -8.60
C ALA A 54 2.84 9.15 -7.94
N LEU A 55 3.18 8.50 -6.83
CA LEU A 55 2.22 7.70 -6.05
C LEU A 55 1.08 8.57 -5.53
N GLU A 56 1.32 9.77 -5.02
CA GLU A 56 0.24 10.71 -4.65
C GLU A 56 -0.68 11.02 -5.84
N ILE A 57 -0.12 11.26 -7.02
CA ILE A 57 -0.88 11.60 -8.22
C ILE A 57 -1.76 10.42 -8.66
N VAL A 58 -1.19 9.22 -8.74
CA VAL A 58 -1.93 8.05 -9.23
C VAL A 58 -2.91 7.49 -8.20
N THR A 59 -2.65 7.65 -6.90
CA THR A 59 -3.58 7.25 -5.83
C THR A 59 -4.76 8.22 -5.67
N LYS A 60 -4.63 9.47 -6.13
CA LYS A 60 -5.78 10.37 -6.22
C LYS A 60 -6.81 9.94 -7.28
N GLY A 61 -6.36 9.27 -8.34
CA GLY A 61 -7.19 8.96 -9.50
C GLY A 61 -7.47 7.46 -9.71
N GLN A 62 -6.40 6.68 -9.90
CA GLN A 62 -6.46 5.34 -10.49
C GLN A 62 -6.30 4.21 -9.46
N PHE A 63 -5.58 4.48 -8.38
CA PHE A 63 -5.27 3.51 -7.33
C PHE A 63 -5.91 3.92 -6.01
N ASP A 64 -6.17 2.97 -5.14
CA ASP A 64 -6.73 3.18 -3.82
C ASP A 64 -5.65 3.18 -2.72
N LEU A 65 -4.47 2.66 -3.03
CA LEU A 65 -3.32 2.58 -2.14
C LEU A 65 -2.03 2.77 -2.94
N GLY A 66 -1.10 3.53 -2.40
CA GLY A 66 0.27 3.63 -2.90
C GLY A 66 1.25 3.10 -1.86
N LYS A 67 2.28 2.38 -2.31
CA LYS A 67 3.39 1.95 -1.47
C LYS A 67 4.70 2.32 -2.13
N PHE A 68 5.57 2.99 -1.38
CA PHE A 68 6.94 3.21 -1.80
C PHE A 68 7.84 2.37 -0.90
N TYR A 69 8.67 1.53 -1.51
CA TYR A 69 9.73 0.83 -0.78
C TYR A 69 11.09 1.25 -1.28
N MET A 70 11.99 1.54 -0.35
CA MET A 70 13.40 1.74 -0.67
C MET A 70 14.28 0.85 0.19
N ILE A 71 15.18 0.14 -0.46
CA ILE A 71 16.12 -0.78 0.16
C ILE A 71 17.53 -0.32 -0.19
N THR A 72 18.40 -0.19 0.81
CA THR A 72 19.76 0.30 0.60
C THR A 72 20.75 -0.20 1.63
N ASP A 73 22.01 -0.38 1.26
CA ASP A 73 23.15 -0.57 2.18
C ASP A 73 23.93 0.75 2.40
N SER A 74 23.48 1.84 1.77
CA SER A 74 24.20 3.12 1.70
C SER A 74 23.75 4.07 2.82
N THR A 75 24.57 4.18 3.87
CA THR A 75 24.33 5.07 5.02
C THR A 75 24.12 6.57 4.70
N PRO A 76 24.59 7.16 3.58
CA PRO A 76 24.20 8.51 3.19
C PRO A 76 22.69 8.75 3.08
N TYR A 77 21.86 7.74 2.78
CA TYR A 77 20.41 7.90 2.79
C TYR A 77 19.84 7.97 4.21
N ILE A 78 20.53 7.34 5.16
CA ILE A 78 20.07 7.16 6.54
C ILE A 78 20.53 8.31 7.43
N ASN A 79 21.71 8.86 7.15
CA ASN A 79 22.32 9.92 7.93
C ASN A 79 21.88 11.30 7.45
N GLN A 80 21.64 12.22 8.40
CA GLN A 80 21.28 13.59 8.08
C GLN A 80 22.41 14.27 7.30
N SER A 81 22.06 14.82 6.14
CA SER A 81 22.98 15.64 5.35
C SER A 81 22.93 17.09 5.82
N ILE A 82 24.09 17.74 5.86
CA ILE A 82 24.23 19.16 6.25
C ILE A 82 24.47 20.10 5.07
N LYS A 83 24.63 19.55 3.86
CA LYS A 83 24.85 20.30 2.62
C LYS A 83 24.32 19.56 1.40
N GLY A 84 24.11 20.30 0.31
CA GLY A 84 23.80 19.76 -1.01
C GLY A 84 22.39 19.18 -1.14
N VAL A 85 22.19 18.30 -2.11
CA VAL A 85 20.87 17.73 -2.44
C VAL A 85 20.20 17.09 -1.21
N GLY A 86 20.98 16.44 -0.34
CA GLY A 86 20.47 15.78 0.86
C GLY A 86 19.87 16.70 1.93
N THR A 87 20.08 18.02 1.87
CA THR A 87 19.37 18.97 2.78
C THR A 87 18.00 19.37 2.27
N VAL A 88 17.76 19.22 0.96
CA VAL A 88 16.46 19.53 0.33
C VAL A 88 15.63 18.26 0.18
N PHE A 89 16.22 17.24 -0.45
CA PHE A 89 15.63 15.92 -0.63
C PHE A 89 16.13 14.99 0.50
N ALA A 90 15.84 15.36 1.73
CA ALA A 90 16.28 14.63 2.91
C ALA A 90 15.60 13.26 2.99
N THR A 91 16.38 12.23 3.28
CA THR A 91 15.89 10.85 3.40
C THR A 91 16.29 10.22 4.72
N HIS A 92 16.97 10.97 5.60
CA HIS A 92 17.57 10.43 6.81
C HIS A 92 16.52 9.86 7.76
N ASN A 93 16.96 8.95 8.63
CA ASN A 93 16.06 8.36 9.62
C ASN A 93 15.44 9.44 10.51
N GLY A 94 14.14 9.31 10.76
CA GLY A 94 13.35 10.27 11.54
C GLY A 94 12.99 11.56 10.80
N PHE A 95 13.36 11.71 9.53
CA PHE A 95 12.98 12.90 8.76
C PHE A 95 11.47 12.90 8.47
N VAL A 96 10.85 14.07 8.52
CA VAL A 96 9.43 14.26 8.16
C VAL A 96 9.33 15.31 7.07
N THR A 97 8.70 14.97 5.94
CA THR A 97 8.43 15.96 4.89
C THR A 97 7.35 16.93 5.34
N GLU A 98 7.49 18.19 4.96
CA GLU A 98 6.48 19.21 5.21
C GLU A 98 5.40 19.16 4.12
N LYS A 99 4.14 19.05 4.54
CA LYS A 99 2.98 19.02 3.65
C LYS A 99 2.90 20.28 2.79
N GLY A 100 2.71 20.11 1.49
CA GLY A 100 2.56 21.19 0.52
C GLY A 100 3.85 21.92 0.18
N LYS A 101 5.00 21.50 0.74
CA LYS A 101 6.30 22.10 0.46
C LYS A 101 6.75 21.78 -0.95
N GLU A 102 7.29 22.78 -1.63
CA GLU A 102 8.02 22.59 -2.89
C GLU A 102 9.47 22.19 -2.62
N PHE A 103 9.94 21.16 -3.32
CA PHE A 103 11.29 20.65 -3.29
C PHE A 103 11.94 20.83 -4.66
N TRP A 104 13.09 21.50 -4.66
CA TRP A 104 13.92 21.69 -5.86
C TRP A 104 15.39 21.90 -5.48
N PHE A 105 16.29 21.36 -6.30
CA PHE A 105 17.72 21.62 -6.21
C PHE A 105 18.31 21.60 -7.62
N ASP A 106 19.22 22.53 -7.91
CA ASP A 106 19.97 22.55 -9.17
C ASP A 106 20.99 21.40 -9.19
N SER A 107 20.56 20.24 -9.70
CA SER A 107 21.35 19.02 -9.77
C SER A 107 21.45 18.55 -11.22
N LYS A 108 22.66 18.29 -11.69
CA LYS A 108 22.95 17.97 -13.09
C LYS A 108 22.15 16.76 -13.57
N GLY A 109 21.34 16.92 -14.62
CA GLY A 109 20.43 15.90 -15.16
C GLY A 109 19.08 15.78 -14.43
N ARG A 110 18.78 16.69 -13.49
CA ARG A 110 17.52 16.82 -12.75
C ARG A 110 17.12 18.29 -12.54
N GLU A 111 17.67 19.22 -13.31
CA GLU A 111 17.55 20.67 -13.15
C GLU A 111 16.09 21.15 -13.18
N ASP A 112 15.26 20.51 -14.01
CA ASP A 112 13.84 20.84 -14.20
C ASP A 112 12.90 20.14 -13.20
N VAL A 113 13.42 19.33 -12.29
CA VAL A 113 12.59 18.54 -11.37
C VAL A 113 12.06 19.42 -10.24
N ARG A 114 10.79 19.79 -10.30
CA ARG A 114 10.05 20.44 -9.19
C ARG A 114 9.07 19.45 -8.59
N ILE A 115 9.14 19.25 -7.28
CA ILE A 115 8.30 18.28 -6.55
C ILE A 115 7.48 19.01 -5.50
N ASN A 116 6.20 18.65 -5.39
CA ASN A 116 5.30 19.15 -4.37
C ASN A 116 4.57 17.95 -3.75
N LEU A 117 4.96 17.59 -2.52
CA LEU A 117 4.29 16.53 -1.78
C LEU A 117 3.06 17.11 -1.09
N ARG A 118 1.88 16.58 -1.40
CA ARG A 118 0.60 17.05 -0.85
C ARG A 118 0.34 16.53 0.55
N ASP A 119 1.07 15.51 0.98
CA ASP A 119 1.05 15.01 2.35
C ASP A 119 2.44 15.00 3.01
N SER A 120 2.43 14.76 4.31
CA SER A 120 3.65 14.57 5.11
C SER A 120 3.99 13.08 5.21
N TYR A 121 5.26 12.75 5.05
CA TYR A 121 5.79 11.40 5.15
C TYR A 121 6.93 11.37 6.16
N GLN A 122 6.87 10.40 7.07
CA GLN A 122 7.93 10.13 8.03
C GLN A 122 8.84 9.01 7.51
N PHE A 123 10.13 9.30 7.44
CA PHE A 123 11.16 8.40 6.94
C PHE A 123 11.73 7.60 8.10
N GLU A 124 11.08 6.50 8.46
CA GLU A 124 11.60 5.51 9.40
C GLU A 124 12.24 4.35 8.64
N TRP A 125 13.54 4.17 8.81
CA TRP A 125 14.31 3.09 8.22
C TRP A 125 14.46 1.96 9.22
N GLU A 126 13.97 0.78 8.85
CA GLU A 126 14.28 -0.45 9.55
C GLU A 126 15.66 -0.95 9.12
N LYS A 127 16.52 -1.30 10.08
CA LYS A 127 17.82 -1.91 9.81
C LYS A 127 17.74 -3.42 10.00
N ILE A 128 18.07 -4.19 8.97
CA ILE A 128 18.17 -5.65 9.01
C ILE A 128 19.55 -6.05 8.47
N ASN A 129 20.41 -6.57 9.35
CA ASN A 129 21.82 -6.83 9.05
C ASN A 129 22.50 -5.56 8.50
N ASP A 130 23.10 -5.63 7.31
CA ASP A 130 23.79 -4.53 6.63
C ASP A 130 22.85 -3.67 5.75
N TRP A 131 21.55 -3.97 5.76
CA TRP A 131 20.55 -3.34 4.89
C TRP A 131 19.58 -2.47 5.68
N TYR A 132 19.07 -1.44 4.99
CA TYR A 132 18.08 -0.50 5.48
C TYR A 132 16.85 -0.56 4.58
N PHE A 133 15.67 -0.55 5.19
CA PHE A 133 14.37 -0.70 4.55
C PHE A 133 13.48 0.47 4.94
N LEU A 134 13.04 1.23 3.95
CA LEU A 134 12.02 2.26 4.09
C LEU A 134 10.73 1.74 3.46
N ASP A 135 9.64 1.86 4.22
CA ASP A 135 8.28 1.65 3.76
C ASP A 135 7.50 2.96 3.98
N LEU A 136 6.97 3.54 2.90
CA LEU A 136 5.98 4.60 2.96
C LEU A 136 4.63 4.14 2.40
N THR A 137 3.55 4.54 3.07
CA THR A 137 2.18 4.32 2.62
C THR A 137 1.55 5.64 2.17
N ILE A 138 1.05 5.66 0.94
CA ILE A 138 0.36 6.80 0.34
C ILE A 138 -1.13 6.44 0.30
N ASN A 139 -1.94 7.19 1.03
CA ASN A 139 -3.37 6.98 1.09
C ASN A 139 -4.10 7.89 0.09
N LYS A 140 -5.15 7.36 -0.53
CA LYS A 140 -6.09 8.16 -1.31
C LYS A 140 -6.79 9.16 -0.40
N GLU A 141 -6.74 10.45 -0.74
CA GLU A 141 -7.47 11.53 -0.04
C GLU A 141 -8.99 11.38 -0.26
N THR A 142 -9.60 10.43 0.43
CA THR A 142 -11.06 10.31 0.59
C THR A 142 -11.34 9.62 1.92
N PRO A 143 -12.40 10.02 2.65
CA PRO A 143 -12.85 9.25 3.80
C PRO A 143 -13.35 7.90 3.27
N ARG A 144 -12.52 6.86 3.37
CA ARG A 144 -13.07 5.51 3.41
C ARG A 144 -13.90 5.43 4.68
N ILE A 145 -15.13 4.93 4.55
CA ILE A 145 -16.02 4.66 5.69
C ILE A 145 -15.36 3.65 6.66
N TYR A 146 -14.26 3.00 6.26
CA TYR A 146 -13.49 2.07 7.08
C TYR A 146 -11.97 2.30 6.94
N SER A 147 -11.28 2.22 8.08
CA SER A 147 -9.82 2.24 8.19
C SER A 147 -9.22 0.85 7.92
N PHE A 148 -7.97 0.79 7.45
CA PHE A 148 -7.28 -0.49 7.21
C PHE A 148 -7.16 -1.36 8.48
N ASP A 149 -7.18 -0.76 9.67
CA ASP A 149 -7.19 -1.48 10.94
C ASP A 149 -8.52 -2.19 11.20
N GLU A 150 -9.63 -1.67 10.70
CA GLU A 150 -10.94 -2.33 10.76
C GLU A 150 -11.00 -3.51 9.78
N VAL A 151 -10.43 -3.34 8.58
CA VAL A 151 -10.30 -4.40 7.57
C VAL A 151 -9.36 -5.52 8.04
N ARG A 152 -8.25 -5.20 8.71
CA ARG A 152 -7.36 -6.22 9.31
C ARG A 152 -8.01 -6.96 10.48
N LYS A 153 -8.88 -6.30 11.25
CA LYS A 153 -9.66 -6.96 12.31
C LYS A 153 -10.69 -7.93 11.75
N THR A 154 -11.36 -7.60 10.66
CA THR A 154 -12.34 -8.50 10.01
C THR A 154 -11.66 -9.66 9.27
N HIS A 155 -10.50 -9.46 8.64
CA HIS A 155 -9.79 -10.51 7.90
C HIS A 155 -9.12 -11.57 8.78
N LYS A 156 -8.86 -11.32 10.07
CA LYS A 156 -8.32 -12.37 10.94
C LYS A 156 -9.29 -13.56 11.03
N GLN A 157 -10.59 -13.29 11.08
CA GLN A 157 -11.64 -14.32 11.12
C GLN A 157 -11.87 -15.02 9.77
N ALA A 158 -11.52 -14.38 8.65
CA ALA A 158 -11.72 -14.94 7.30
C ALA A 158 -10.91 -16.22 7.07
N TYR A 159 -9.72 -16.31 7.70
CA TYR A 159 -8.79 -17.43 7.58
C TYR A 159 -8.83 -18.40 8.77
N GLU A 160 -9.64 -18.12 9.80
CA GLU A 160 -9.79 -19.06 10.91
C GLU A 160 -10.39 -20.39 10.41
N PRO A 161 -10.01 -21.53 11.01
CA PRO A 161 -10.69 -22.79 10.77
C PRO A 161 -12.19 -22.68 11.11
N TRP A 162 -13.03 -23.45 10.41
CA TRP A 162 -14.42 -23.63 10.84
C TRP A 162 -14.42 -24.54 12.07
N THR A 163 -14.92 -24.03 13.19
CA THR A 163 -15.18 -24.80 14.43
C THR A 163 -16.61 -25.30 14.47
N THR A 164 -16.90 -26.27 15.34
CA THR A 164 -18.26 -26.76 15.57
C THR A 164 -19.24 -25.62 15.89
N GLU A 165 -18.85 -24.70 16.78
CA GLU A 165 -19.66 -23.53 17.15
C GLU A 165 -19.98 -22.63 15.95
N THR A 166 -19.01 -22.44 15.04
CA THR A 166 -19.24 -21.65 13.82
C THR A 166 -20.11 -22.37 12.80
N ASP A 167 -20.02 -23.70 12.72
CA ASP A 167 -20.87 -24.52 11.85
C ASP A 167 -22.32 -24.53 12.39
N GLU A 168 -22.52 -24.68 13.71
CA GLU A 168 -23.83 -24.58 14.38
C GLU A 168 -24.49 -23.22 14.17
N LYS A 169 -23.71 -22.13 14.33
CA LYS A 169 -24.20 -20.77 14.08
C LYS A 169 -24.58 -20.56 12.62
N LEU A 170 -23.83 -21.14 11.68
CA LEU A 170 -24.12 -21.04 10.24
C LEU A 170 -25.42 -21.78 9.90
N GLU A 171 -25.61 -22.98 10.47
CA GLU A 171 -26.82 -23.79 10.31
C GLU A 171 -28.05 -23.07 10.85
N MET A 172 -27.97 -22.51 12.07
CA MET A 172 -29.05 -21.72 12.66
C MET A 172 -29.46 -20.53 11.77
N LEU A 173 -28.50 -19.71 11.33
CA LEU A 173 -28.78 -18.53 10.50
C LEU A 173 -29.29 -18.90 9.10
N PHE A 174 -28.84 -20.04 8.56
CA PHE A 174 -29.38 -20.59 7.32
C PHE A 174 -30.86 -20.96 7.47
N CYS A 175 -31.24 -21.61 8.57
CA CYS A 175 -32.63 -21.96 8.89
C CYS A 175 -33.51 -20.71 9.13
N GLU A 176 -32.93 -19.61 9.60
CA GLU A 176 -33.61 -18.30 9.69
C GLU A 176 -33.81 -17.62 8.32
N GLY A 177 -33.37 -18.24 7.22
CA GLY A 177 -33.55 -17.75 5.87
C GLY A 177 -32.53 -16.69 5.45
N LYS A 178 -31.41 -16.54 6.17
CA LYS A 178 -30.35 -15.60 5.79
C LYS A 178 -29.76 -15.95 4.43
N THR A 179 -29.60 -14.93 3.61
CA THR A 179 -28.99 -15.07 2.28
C THR A 179 -27.49 -15.31 2.40
N VAL A 180 -26.88 -15.89 1.35
CA VAL A 180 -25.42 -16.10 1.29
C VAL A 180 -24.65 -14.79 1.52
N LYS A 181 -25.19 -13.66 1.05
CA LYS A 181 -24.58 -12.34 1.22
C LYS A 181 -24.59 -11.88 2.68
N GLU A 182 -25.72 -12.01 3.37
CA GLU A 182 -25.82 -11.70 4.79
C GLU A 182 -24.91 -12.61 5.62
N LEU A 183 -24.85 -13.91 5.29
CA LEU A 183 -23.95 -14.86 5.94
C LEU A 183 -22.48 -14.49 5.69
N SER A 184 -22.12 -14.08 4.48
CA SER A 184 -20.77 -13.60 4.16
C SER A 184 -20.35 -12.42 5.05
N GLU A 185 -21.25 -11.47 5.27
CA GLU A 185 -21.04 -10.32 6.16
C GLU A 185 -20.94 -10.76 7.64
N ILE A 186 -21.85 -11.61 8.13
CA ILE A 186 -21.88 -12.08 9.53
C ILE A 186 -20.62 -12.86 9.91
N PHE A 187 -20.12 -13.69 9.00
CA PHE A 187 -18.94 -14.53 9.24
C PHE A 187 -17.64 -13.88 8.76
N SER A 188 -17.71 -12.69 8.16
CA SER A 188 -16.56 -12.00 7.55
C SER A 188 -15.77 -12.92 6.60
N ARG A 189 -16.48 -13.73 5.80
CA ARG A 189 -15.91 -14.69 4.83
C ARG A 189 -16.58 -14.51 3.49
N ASN A 190 -15.84 -14.66 2.39
CA ASN A 190 -16.41 -14.54 1.05
C ASN A 190 -17.55 -15.55 0.78
N ASP A 191 -18.44 -15.18 -0.15
CA ASP A 191 -19.58 -16.00 -0.60
C ASP A 191 -19.21 -17.44 -0.98
N GLY A 192 -18.02 -17.64 -1.56
CA GLY A 192 -17.53 -18.96 -1.97
C GLY A 192 -17.30 -19.88 -0.78
N ALA A 193 -16.68 -19.37 0.29
CA ALA A 193 -16.45 -20.09 1.53
C ALA A 193 -17.77 -20.46 2.22
N ILE A 194 -18.74 -19.52 2.24
CA ILE A 194 -20.09 -19.77 2.75
C ILE A 194 -20.80 -20.88 1.95
N ARG A 195 -20.84 -20.77 0.61
CA ARG A 195 -21.46 -21.78 -0.26
C ARG A 195 -20.82 -23.15 -0.09
N SER A 196 -19.49 -23.20 -0.02
CA SER A 196 -18.76 -24.44 0.20
C SER A 196 -19.09 -25.05 1.55
N ARG A 197 -19.27 -24.23 2.59
CA ARG A 197 -19.59 -24.73 3.93
C ARG A 197 -21.03 -25.21 4.04
N ILE A 198 -22.00 -24.46 3.51
CA ILE A 198 -23.41 -24.87 3.40
C ILE A 198 -23.51 -26.23 2.70
N LYS A 199 -22.76 -26.42 1.60
CA LYS A 199 -22.69 -27.71 0.88
C LYS A 199 -22.08 -28.81 1.75
N LYS A 200 -20.99 -28.52 2.47
CA LYS A 200 -20.32 -29.52 3.33
C LYS A 200 -21.19 -29.96 4.51
N LEU A 201 -22.02 -29.07 5.03
CA LEU A 201 -22.96 -29.34 6.13
C LEU A 201 -24.30 -29.90 5.64
N GLU A 202 -24.49 -30.02 4.31
CA GLU A 202 -25.70 -30.56 3.67
C GLU A 202 -26.98 -29.83 4.09
N LEU A 203 -26.89 -28.53 4.36
CA LEU A 203 -28.01 -27.77 4.95
C LEU A 203 -29.20 -27.65 3.98
N LYS A 204 -28.93 -27.61 2.67
CA LYS A 204 -30.01 -27.59 1.69
C LYS A 204 -30.75 -28.91 1.72
N GLU A 205 -30.05 -30.02 1.78
CA GLU A 205 -30.63 -31.36 1.81
C GLU A 205 -31.38 -31.63 3.12
N LYS A 206 -30.83 -31.18 4.25
CA LYS A 206 -31.45 -31.30 5.58
C LYS A 206 -32.76 -30.53 5.73
N TYR A 207 -32.85 -29.35 5.11
CA TYR A 207 -33.94 -28.38 5.33
C TYR A 207 -34.74 -28.03 4.06
N SER A 208 -34.52 -28.74 2.95
CA SER A 208 -35.43 -28.70 1.80
C SER A 208 -36.66 -29.57 2.10
N SER A 209 -37.62 -29.01 2.82
CA SER A 209 -38.97 -29.58 3.00
C SER A 209 -39.98 -28.46 3.14
#